data_AF-D3HU44-F1
#
_entry.id   AF-D3HU44-F1
#
_cell.length_a   1.000
_cell.length_b   1.000
_cell.length_c   1.000
_cell.angle_alpha   90.00
_cell.angle_beta   90.00
_cell.angle_gamma   90.00
#
_symmetry.space_group_name_H-M   'P 1'
#
loop_
_entity.id
_entity.type
_entity.pdbx_description
1 polymer ?
#
loop_
_entity_poly.entity_id
_entity_poly.type
_entity_poly.pdbx_seq_one_letter_code
_entity_poly.pdbx_strand_id
1 'polypeptide(L)'
;RWGGAYSVAVLGAPFSKGQKRRGVEHGPKAIRDAGLIERLSTLDYPVHDFGDLSFQHLEKDEPFMHVPFPRTVGRANKLLSSAVSSAVAGGHTCVMLGGDHSLAIGSVAGHAQQRPDLCLIWVDAHA
;
A
#
# COMPACT_ATOMS: atom_id res chain seq x y z
N ARG A 1 -22.45 -10.79 -16.68
CA ARG A 1 -21.09 -11.11 -17.17
C ARG A 1 -20.26 -9.86 -16.94
N TRP A 2 -19.37 -9.85 -15.95
CA TRP A 2 -18.54 -8.69 -15.64
C TRP A 2 -17.37 -8.67 -16.63
N GLY A 3 -17.41 -7.72 -17.58
CA GLY A 3 -16.59 -7.71 -18.79
C GLY A 3 -15.35 -6.83 -18.70
N GLY A 4 -14.30 -7.33 -18.06
CA GLY A 4 -12.95 -6.79 -18.16
C GLY A 4 -11.95 -7.90 -17.85
N ALA A 5 -10.80 -7.92 -18.53
CA ALA A 5 -9.71 -8.81 -18.14
C ALA A 5 -9.20 -8.35 -16.76
N TYR A 6 -9.57 -9.09 -15.72
CA TYR A 6 -9.10 -8.84 -14.35
C TYR A 6 -7.59 -9.10 -14.32
N SER A 7 -6.84 -8.18 -13.73
CA SER A 7 -5.40 -8.34 -13.47
C SER A 7 -5.10 -7.79 -12.09
N VAL A 8 -4.02 -8.27 -11.47
CA VAL A 8 -3.61 -7.88 -10.13
C VAL A 8 -2.31 -7.10 -10.20
N ALA A 9 -2.27 -5.95 -9.53
CA ALA A 9 -1.05 -5.20 -9.29
C ALA A 9 -0.60 -5.44 -7.85
N VAL A 10 0.59 -5.98 -7.64
CA VAL A 10 1.18 -6.15 -6.30
C VAL A 10 2.17 -5.00 -6.07
N LEU A 11 1.92 -4.21 -5.03
CA LEU A 11 2.75 -3.08 -4.62
C LEU A 11 3.24 -3.29 -3.20
N GLY A 12 4.55 -3.29 -2.99
CA GLY A 12 5.12 -3.29 -1.66
C GLY A 12 5.29 -1.87 -1.12
N ALA A 13 4.94 -1.68 0.14
CA ALA A 13 5.07 -0.42 0.86
C ALA A 13 5.82 -0.64 2.18
N PRO A 14 7.15 -0.86 2.16
CA PRO A 14 7.96 -1.13 3.34
C PRO A 14 8.15 0.13 4.20
N PHE A 15 7.15 0.46 5.03
CA PHE A 15 7.12 1.69 5.82
C PHE A 15 6.85 1.43 7.29
N SER A 16 7.56 2.12 8.18
CA SER A 16 7.50 1.87 9.62
C SER A 16 7.29 3.12 10.49
N LYS A 17 7.21 4.33 9.90
CA LYS A 17 7.24 5.58 10.68
C LYS A 17 5.86 6.02 11.19
N GLY A 18 4.79 5.28 10.88
CA GLY A 18 3.48 5.49 11.51
C GLY A 18 3.40 4.92 12.93
N GLN A 19 4.44 4.20 13.38
CA GLN A 19 4.52 3.62 14.72
C GLN A 19 5.99 3.55 15.21
N LYS A 20 6.20 3.04 16.43
CA LYS A 20 7.51 3.11 17.12
C LYS A 20 8.44 1.92 16.87
N ARG A 21 7.89 0.74 16.59
CA ARG A 21 8.65 -0.50 16.43
C ARG A 21 9.31 -0.54 15.06
N ARG A 22 10.42 -1.27 14.95
CA ARG A 22 11.02 -1.62 13.66
C ARG A 22 10.59 -3.03 13.28
N GLY A 23 10.76 -3.37 12.01
CA GLY A 23 10.54 -4.70 11.46
C GLY A 23 9.32 -4.79 10.53
N VAL A 24 8.33 -3.91 10.67
CA VAL A 24 7.17 -3.89 9.76
C VAL A 24 7.59 -3.54 8.32
N GLU A 25 8.69 -2.81 8.15
CA GLU A 25 9.29 -2.54 6.84
C GLU A 25 9.76 -3.81 6.11
N HIS A 26 9.92 -4.94 6.80
CA HIS A 26 10.26 -6.22 6.19
C HIS A 26 9.02 -7.05 5.79
N GLY A 27 7.83 -6.62 6.18
CA GLY A 27 6.56 -7.29 5.87
C GLY A 27 6.37 -7.62 4.38
N PRO A 28 6.58 -6.66 3.45
CA PRO A 28 6.41 -6.91 2.01
C PRO A 28 7.31 -8.04 1.51
N LYS A 29 8.58 -8.05 1.94
CA LYS A 29 9.52 -9.13 1.60
C LYS A 29 9.09 -10.47 2.20
N ALA A 30 8.75 -10.50 3.49
CA ALA A 30 8.36 -11.72 4.17
C ALA A 30 7.13 -12.38 3.51
N ILE A 31 6.14 -11.58 3.09
CA ILE A 31 4.95 -12.07 2.39
C ILE A 31 5.31 -12.59 0.99
N ARG A 32 6.19 -11.91 0.26
CA ARG A 32 6.66 -12.41 -1.05
C ARG A 32 7.43 -13.72 -0.92
N ASP A 33 8.36 -13.81 0.03
CA ASP A 33 9.14 -15.01 0.29
C ASP A 33 8.27 -16.21 0.71
N ALA A 34 7.08 -15.95 1.26
CA ALA A 34 6.07 -16.96 1.59
C ALA A 34 5.28 -17.48 0.37
N GLY A 35 5.59 -17.02 -0.84
CA GLY A 35 5.03 -17.55 -2.09
C GLY A 35 3.80 -16.83 -2.61
N LEU A 36 3.57 -15.56 -2.23
CA LEU A 36 2.37 -14.82 -2.64
C LEU A 36 2.26 -14.71 -4.17
N ILE A 37 3.34 -14.36 -4.86
CA ILE A 37 3.32 -14.09 -6.30
C ILE A 37 3.04 -15.38 -7.07
N GLU A 38 3.70 -16.47 -6.69
CA GLU A 38 3.49 -17.80 -7.23
C GLU A 38 2.05 -18.23 -7.02
N ARG A 39 1.50 -18.02 -5.83
CA ARG A 39 0.14 -18.39 -5.49
C ARG A 39 -0.89 -17.60 -6.30
N LEU A 40 -0.73 -16.27 -6.42
CA LEU A 40 -1.61 -15.45 -7.25
C LEU A 40 -1.52 -15.84 -8.73
N SER A 41 -0.33 -16.18 -9.21
CA SER A 41 -0.10 -16.62 -10.59
C SER A 41 -0.76 -17.96 -10.93
N THR A 42 -1.22 -18.73 -9.93
CA THR A 42 -2.04 -19.94 -10.16
C THR A 42 -3.50 -19.66 -10.50
N LEU A 43 -3.91 -18.39 -10.46
CA LEU A 43 -5.28 -17.95 -10.73
C LEU A 43 -5.40 -17.44 -12.18
N ASP A 44 -6.60 -17.46 -12.75
CA ASP A 44 -6.87 -17.14 -14.16
C ASP A 44 -6.80 -15.63 -14.50
N TYR A 45 -5.85 -14.90 -13.91
CA TYR A 45 -5.64 -13.48 -14.19
C TYR A 45 -4.15 -13.09 -14.18
N PRO A 46 -3.72 -12.12 -15.01
CA PRO A 46 -2.36 -11.61 -14.99
C PRO A 46 -1.98 -10.99 -13.64
N VAL A 47 -0.77 -11.28 -13.17
CA VAL A 47 -0.19 -10.69 -11.95
C VAL A 47 1.01 -9.84 -12.35
N HIS A 48 1.00 -8.59 -11.94
CA HIS A 48 2.08 -7.62 -12.14
C HIS A 48 2.68 -7.25 -10.78
N ASP A 49 3.88 -7.75 -10.47
CA ASP A 49 4.63 -7.30 -9.29
C ASP A 49 5.42 -6.03 -9.63
N PHE A 50 5.03 -4.92 -9.01
CA PHE A 50 5.68 -3.62 -9.18
C PHE A 50 6.84 -3.40 -8.18
N GLY A 51 7.17 -4.41 -7.38
CA GLY A 51 8.23 -4.35 -6.39
C GLY A 51 7.86 -3.48 -5.18
N ASP A 52 8.87 -2.96 -4.50
CA ASP A 52 8.73 -2.14 -3.30
C ASP A 52 8.91 -0.66 -3.63
N LEU A 53 8.01 0.18 -3.12
CA LEU A 53 8.17 1.63 -3.14
C LEU A 53 9.35 2.04 -2.24
N SER A 54 10.12 3.01 -2.72
CA SER A 54 11.20 3.62 -1.95
C SER A 54 10.71 4.88 -1.24
N PHE A 55 10.63 4.81 0.09
CA PHE A 55 10.22 5.94 0.91
C PHE A 55 11.42 6.71 1.45
N GLN A 56 11.41 8.03 1.26
CA GLN A 56 12.40 8.91 1.86
C GLN A 56 11.99 9.31 3.26
N HIS A 57 12.92 9.20 4.20
CA HIS A 57 12.79 9.76 5.54
C HIS A 57 13.43 11.14 5.59
N LEU A 58 12.74 12.08 6.24
CA LEU A 58 13.32 13.38 6.56
C LEU A 58 14.27 13.24 7.76
N GLU A 59 15.49 13.78 7.64
CA GLU A 59 16.47 13.80 8.74
C GLU A 59 15.94 14.55 9.97
N LYS A 60 15.16 15.62 9.73
CA LYS A 60 14.48 16.40 10.77
C LYS A 60 13.01 16.50 10.43
N ASP A 61 12.19 15.81 11.20
CA ASP A 61 10.74 15.86 11.09
C ASP A 61 10.13 16.07 12.46
N GLU A 62 10.05 17.34 12.84
CA GLU A 62 9.55 17.75 14.15
C GLU A 62 8.13 17.21 14.37
N PRO A 63 7.88 16.56 15.52
CA PRO A 63 6.56 16.08 15.87
C PRO A 63 5.52 17.19 15.84
N PHE A 64 4.29 16.82 15.47
CA PHE A 64 3.13 17.70 15.63
C PHE A 64 2.24 17.12 16.72
N MET A 65 2.12 17.83 17.85
CA MET A 65 1.51 17.30 19.06
C MET A 65 2.13 15.95 19.46
N HIS A 66 1.34 14.87 19.46
CA HIS A 66 1.75 13.51 19.83
C HIS A 66 2.05 12.62 18.60
N VAL A 67 2.03 13.17 17.38
CA VAL A 67 2.28 12.43 16.14
C VAL A 67 3.78 12.52 15.79
N PRO A 68 4.53 11.40 15.84
CA PRO A 68 5.92 11.37 15.40
C PRO A 68 5.99 11.36 13.87
N PHE A 69 7.02 12.01 13.32
CA PHE A 69 7.34 12.00 11.89
C PHE A 69 6.17 12.35 10.92
N PRO A 70 5.36 13.40 11.21
CA PRO A 70 4.15 13.67 10.44
C PRO A 70 4.42 13.95 8.95
N ARG A 71 5.52 14.63 8.62
CA ARG A 71 5.86 14.96 7.22
C ARG A 71 6.38 13.74 6.46
N THR A 72 7.11 12.86 7.13
CA THR A 72 7.60 11.59 6.58
C THR A 72 6.42 10.69 6.24
N VAL A 73 5.47 10.53 7.16
CA VAL A 73 4.23 9.77 6.94
C VAL A 73 3.41 10.39 5.81
N GLY A 74 3.25 11.72 5.80
CA GLY A 74 2.52 12.41 4.73
C GLY A 74 3.17 12.24 3.35
N ARG A 75 4.51 12.33 3.25
CA ARG A 75 5.24 12.13 1.98
C ARG A 75 5.13 10.70 1.48
N ALA A 76 5.26 9.72 2.38
CA ALA A 76 5.09 8.31 2.04
C ALA A 76 3.69 8.03 1.50
N ASN A 77 2.65 8.55 2.17
CA ASN A 77 1.27 8.39 1.73
C ASN A 77 0.96 9.12 0.42
N LYS A 78 1.59 10.28 0.16
CA LYS A 78 1.47 10.95 -1.15
C LYS A 78 2.05 10.09 -2.28
N LEU A 79 3.25 9.52 -2.08
CA LEU A 79 3.86 8.62 -3.05
C LEU A 79 3.00 7.37 -3.28
N LEU A 80 2.56 6.74 -2.19
CA LEU A 80 1.71 5.55 -2.23
C LEU A 80 0.38 5.84 -2.94
N SER A 81 -0.24 6.98 -2.65
CA SER A 81 -1.49 7.39 -3.29
C SER A 81 -1.34 7.50 -4.80
N SER A 82 -0.24 8.07 -5.30
CA SER A 82 0.05 8.11 -6.74
C SER A 82 0.22 6.71 -7.32
N ALA A 83 0.99 5.84 -6.67
CA ALA A 83 1.23 4.46 -7.14
C ALA A 83 -0.07 3.64 -7.20
N VAL A 84 -0.90 3.70 -6.15
CA VAL A 84 -2.19 3.01 -6.09
C VAL A 84 -3.17 3.58 -7.12
N SER A 85 -3.24 4.90 -7.26
CA SER A 85 -4.07 5.56 -8.28
C SER A 85 -3.69 5.09 -9.69
N SER A 86 -2.39 5.01 -10.01
CA SER A 86 -1.92 4.48 -11.29
C SER A 86 -2.27 3.00 -11.49
N ALA A 87 -2.12 2.16 -10.46
CA ALA A 87 -2.48 0.74 -10.57
C ALA A 87 -3.99 0.55 -10.84
N VAL A 88 -4.85 1.28 -10.11
CA VAL A 88 -6.30 1.21 -10.30
C VAL A 88 -6.72 1.80 -11.64
N ALA A 89 -6.09 2.90 -12.09
CA ALA A 89 -6.32 3.49 -13.41
C ALA A 89 -5.92 2.54 -14.56
N GLY A 90 -4.92 1.68 -14.34
CA GLY A 90 -4.53 0.61 -15.25
C GLY A 90 -5.53 -0.56 -15.33
N GLY A 91 -6.63 -0.50 -14.58
CA GLY A 91 -7.64 -1.57 -14.52
C GLY A 91 -7.25 -2.74 -13.61
N HIS A 92 -6.21 -2.58 -12.79
CA HIS A 92 -5.76 -3.64 -11.89
C HIS A 92 -6.53 -3.63 -10.57
N THR A 93 -6.80 -4.82 -10.03
CA THR A 93 -7.02 -4.98 -8.59
C THR A 93 -5.70 -4.76 -7.86
N CYS A 94 -5.61 -3.69 -7.06
CA CYS A 94 -4.40 -3.33 -6.34
C CYS A 94 -4.28 -4.10 -5.02
N VAL A 95 -3.25 -4.93 -4.88
CA VAL A 95 -2.85 -5.60 -3.64
C VAL A 95 -1.62 -4.88 -3.09
N MET A 96 -1.78 -4.18 -1.98
CA MET A 96 -0.68 -3.52 -1.29
C MET A 96 -0.17 -4.40 -0.15
N LEU A 97 1.14 -4.65 -0.12
CA LEU A 97 1.81 -5.29 1.00
C LEU A 97 2.38 -4.19 1.88
N GLY A 98 1.82 -4.03 3.07
CA GLY A 98 2.15 -2.93 3.96
C GLY A 98 3.40 -3.16 4.80
N GLY A 99 3.86 -2.07 5.39
CA GLY A 99 4.34 -2.06 6.76
C GLY A 99 3.20 -1.64 7.70
N ASP A 100 3.32 -0.52 8.41
CA ASP A 100 2.28 -0.10 9.37
C ASP A 100 0.99 0.47 8.73
N HIS A 101 -0.09 0.51 9.52
CA HIS A 101 -1.44 0.85 9.02
C HIS A 101 -1.61 2.34 8.65
N SER A 102 -0.64 3.22 8.92
CA SER A 102 -0.71 4.63 8.46
C SER A 102 -0.75 4.75 6.94
N LEU A 103 -0.30 3.71 6.23
CA LEU A 103 -0.36 3.60 4.77
C LEU A 103 -1.78 3.55 4.20
N ALA A 104 -2.80 3.28 5.04
CA ALA A 104 -4.19 3.32 4.60
C ALA A 104 -4.61 4.71 4.11
N ILE A 105 -3.99 5.79 4.63
CA ILE A 105 -4.21 7.15 4.14
C ILE A 105 -3.94 7.23 2.63
N GLY A 106 -2.79 6.74 2.20
CA GLY A 106 -2.35 6.77 0.81
C GLY A 106 -3.09 5.77 -0.06
N SER A 107 -3.28 4.53 0.42
CA SER A 107 -3.93 3.50 -0.39
C SER A 107 -5.40 3.82 -0.66
N VAL A 108 -6.15 4.24 0.36
CA VAL A 108 -7.55 4.65 0.19
C VAL A 108 -7.65 5.92 -0.66
N ALA A 109 -6.84 6.94 -0.38
CA ALA A 109 -6.85 8.18 -1.18
C ALA A 109 -6.49 7.93 -2.65
N GLY A 110 -5.54 7.04 -2.93
CA GLY A 110 -5.16 6.66 -4.29
C GLY A 110 -6.29 5.89 -5.00
N HIS A 111 -6.93 4.95 -4.31
CA HIS A 111 -8.05 4.19 -4.86
C HIS A 111 -9.26 5.10 -5.14
N ALA A 112 -9.61 5.99 -4.21
CA ALA A 112 -10.74 6.90 -4.31
C ALA A 112 -10.65 7.87 -5.50
N GLN A 113 -9.43 8.21 -5.96
CA GLN A 113 -9.25 9.02 -7.16
C GLN A 113 -9.83 8.36 -8.42
N GLN A 114 -9.81 7.03 -8.49
CA GLN A 114 -10.29 6.27 -9.64
C GLN A 114 -11.68 5.67 -9.41
N ARG A 115 -12.07 5.47 -8.14
CA ARG A 115 -13.36 4.90 -7.71
C ARG A 115 -13.95 5.75 -6.58
N PRO A 116 -14.57 6.90 -6.89
CA PRO A 116 -15.05 7.85 -5.87
C PRO A 116 -16.20 7.31 -5.01
N ASP A 117 -16.88 6.25 -5.46
CA ASP A 117 -17.98 5.54 -4.80
C ASP A 117 -17.52 4.30 -4.02
N LEU A 118 -16.21 4.13 -3.77
CA LEU A 118 -15.71 2.98 -3.01
C LEU A 118 -16.31 2.90 -1.60
N CYS A 119 -16.39 1.68 -1.08
CA CYS A 119 -16.65 1.41 0.31
C CYS A 119 -15.42 0.76 0.98
N LEU A 120 -15.30 0.90 2.29
CA LEU A 120 -14.23 0.30 3.08
C LEU A 120 -14.78 -0.82 3.97
N ILE A 121 -14.15 -1.98 3.88
CA ILE A 121 -14.29 -3.05 4.87
C ILE A 121 -12.97 -3.06 5.65
N TRP A 122 -13.02 -2.64 6.91
CA TRP A 122 -11.85 -2.53 7.77
C TRP A 122 -11.81 -3.69 8.75
N VAL A 123 -10.81 -4.57 8.62
CA VAL A 123 -10.60 -5.72 9.51
C VAL A 123 -9.38 -5.45 10.36
N ASP A 124 -9.59 -4.98 11.59
CA ASP A 124 -8.54 -4.66 12.55
C ASP A 124 -9.07 -4.89 13.97
N ALA A 125 -8.19 -5.16 14.91
CA ALA A 125 -8.51 -5.20 16.34
C ALA A 125 -8.73 -3.78 16.91
N HIS A 126 -8.35 -2.74 16.17
CA HIS A 126 -8.44 -1.33 16.56
C HIS A 126 -9.28 -0.52 15.56
N ALA A 127 -9.74 0.66 15.98
CA ALA A 127 -10.44 1.65 15.16
C ALA A 127 -9.77 3.03 15.29
#